data_AF-A0A8J5LV68-F1
#
_entry.id   AF-A0A8J5LV68-F1
#
_cell.length_a   1.000
_cell.length_b   1.000
_cell.length_c   1.000
_cell.angle_alpha   90.00
_cell.angle_beta   90.00
_cell.angle_gamma   90.00
#
_symmetry.space_group_name_H-M   'P 1'
#
loop_
_entity.id
_entity.type
_entity.pdbx_description
1 polymer ?
#
loop_
_entity_poly.entity_id
_entity_poly.type
_entity_poly.pdbx_seq_one_letter_code
_entity_poly.pdbx_strand_id
1 'polypeptide(L)'
;MNSGLVKILKKYDKRTAALIRQPFIEKVLQQPFFTTDLLYKLVKECVAMLDHLFPSNNLSISAECDRQNGVPKPAQSGGRVPELEEIKYMQSLYMKSTVAALRSLKQIRSKSSTVKTD
;
A
#
# COMPACT_ATOMS: atom_id res chain seq x y z
N MET A 1 16.20 -6.50 3.53
CA MET A 1 17.10 -5.91 4.55
C MET A 1 17.18 -4.40 4.34
N ASN A 2 17.01 -3.59 5.38
CA ASN A 2 17.02 -2.14 5.24
C ASN A 2 18.35 -1.65 4.66
N SER A 3 18.29 -0.86 3.58
CA SER A 3 19.49 -0.31 2.90
C SER A 3 20.42 0.44 3.87
N GLY A 4 19.86 1.10 4.88
CA GLY A 4 20.63 1.76 5.95
C GLY A 4 21.53 0.82 6.75
N LEU A 5 21.01 -0.34 7.15
CA LEU A 5 21.76 -1.36 7.89
C LEU A 5 22.96 -1.88 7.08
N VAL A 6 22.74 -2.17 5.80
CA VAL A 6 23.81 -2.62 4.88
C VAL A 6 24.89 -1.54 4.72
N LYS A 7 24.50 -0.26 4.64
CA LYS A 7 25.45 0.87 4.52
C LYS A 7 26.31 1.05 5.77
N ILE A 8 25.71 0.94 6.96
CA ILE A 8 26.43 1.04 8.25
C ILE A 8 27.48 -0.07 8.33
N LEU A 9 27.06 -1.29 8.03
CA LEU A 9 27.89 -2.47 8.12
C LEU A 9 29.04 -2.43 7.12
N LYS A 10 28.77 -1.99 5.87
CA LYS A 10 29.81 -1.69 4.88
C LYS A 10 30.79 -0.62 5.35
N LYS A 11 30.33 0.43 6.02
CA LYS A 11 31.18 1.51 6.54
C LYS A 11 32.09 1.01 7.67
N TYR A 12 31.56 0.16 8.54
CA TYR A 12 32.35 -0.46 9.60
C TYR A 12 33.44 -1.35 9.00
N ASP A 13 33.10 -2.32 8.16
CA ASP A 13 34.07 -3.21 7.51
C ASP A 13 35.19 -2.42 6.80
N LYS A 14 34.83 -1.33 6.10
CA LYS A 14 35.79 -0.45 5.41
C LYS A 14 36.75 0.27 6.36
N ARG A 15 36.30 0.68 7.55
CA ARG A 15 37.13 1.41 8.51
C ARG A 15 38.02 0.49 9.35
N THR A 16 37.50 -0.67 9.72
CA THR A 16 38.16 -1.57 10.68
C THR A 16 38.86 -2.75 10.01
N ALA A 17 38.72 -2.91 8.68
CA ALA A 17 39.13 -4.10 7.92
C ALA A 17 38.55 -5.42 8.46
N ALA A 18 37.54 -5.33 9.33
CA ALA A 18 36.84 -6.48 9.89
C ALA A 18 35.77 -6.96 8.91
N LEU A 19 35.44 -8.25 8.94
CA LEU A 19 34.40 -8.85 8.12
C LEU A 19 33.21 -9.28 8.97
N ILE A 20 32.65 -8.35 9.75
CA ILE A 20 31.55 -8.65 10.69
C ILE A 20 30.18 -8.69 10.00
N ARG A 21 30.12 -8.29 8.72
CA ARG A 21 28.86 -8.15 8.00
C ARG A 21 28.03 -9.42 7.98
N GLN A 22 28.64 -10.54 7.66
CA GLN A 22 27.92 -11.80 7.58
C GLN A 22 27.36 -12.28 8.94
N PRO A 23 28.16 -12.44 10.02
CA PRO A 23 27.64 -12.90 11.30
C PRO A 23 26.63 -11.93 11.93
N PHE A 24 26.74 -10.63 11.63
CA PHE A 24 25.75 -9.65 12.07
C PHE A 24 24.42 -9.80 11.34
N ILE A 25 24.43 -10.01 10.02
CA ILE A 25 23.21 -10.20 9.22
C ILE A 25 22.44 -11.43 9.70
N GLU A 26 23.12 -12.56 9.89
CA GLU A 26 22.49 -13.79 10.39
C GLU A 26 21.79 -13.57 11.72
N LYS A 27 22.45 -12.89 12.68
CA LYS A 27 21.85 -12.56 13.98
C LYS A 27 20.66 -11.62 13.87
N VAL A 28 20.75 -10.62 12.99
CA VAL A 28 19.72 -9.59 12.84
C VAL A 28 18.47 -10.13 12.15
N LEU A 29 18.61 -11.05 11.19
CA LEU A 29 17.47 -11.69 10.54
C LEU A 29 16.63 -12.54 11.51
N GLN A 30 17.21 -13.03 12.60
CA GLN A 30 16.51 -13.76 13.65
C GLN A 30 15.78 -12.84 14.66
N GLN A 31 15.90 -11.52 14.52
CA GLN A 31 15.28 -10.60 15.46
C GLN A 31 13.77 -10.44 15.16
N PRO A 32 12.93 -10.23 16.20
CA PRO A 32 11.47 -10.18 16.06
C PRO A 32 10.96 -9.04 15.15
N PHE A 33 11.77 -8.01 14.92
CA PHE A 33 11.42 -6.91 14.01
C PHE A 33 11.70 -7.23 12.53
N PHE A 34 12.40 -8.32 12.24
CA PHE A 34 12.59 -8.84 10.89
C PHE A 34 11.60 -9.95 10.52
N THR A 35 10.93 -10.55 11.50
CA THR A 35 9.88 -11.55 11.29
C THR A 35 8.53 -10.88 11.05
N THR A 36 8.05 -10.88 9.81
CA THR A 36 6.77 -10.25 9.42
C THR A 36 5.67 -11.25 9.10
N ASP A 37 5.86 -12.52 9.44
CA ASP A 37 4.93 -13.62 9.09
C ASP A 37 3.52 -13.39 9.64
N LEU A 38 3.42 -12.89 10.88
CA LEU A 38 2.14 -12.57 11.49
C LEU A 38 1.40 -11.44 10.75
N LEU A 39 2.13 -10.40 10.33
CA LEU A 39 1.58 -9.31 9.53
C LEU A 39 1.11 -9.82 8.17
N TYR A 40 1.90 -10.69 7.52
CA TYR A 40 1.51 -11.30 6.25
C TYR A 40 0.21 -12.12 6.40
N LYS A 41 0.11 -12.91 7.47
CA LYS A 41 -1.09 -13.69 7.78
C LYS A 41 -2.31 -12.79 7.99
N LEU A 42 -2.18 -11.75 8.79
CA LEU A 42 -3.24 -10.77 9.04
C LEU A 42 -3.71 -10.10 7.74
N VAL A 43 -2.78 -9.63 6.91
CA VAL A 43 -3.11 -9.00 5.63
C VAL A 43 -3.84 -9.98 4.72
N LYS A 44 -3.40 -11.24 4.66
CA LYS A 44 -4.04 -12.28 3.84
C LYS A 44 -5.48 -12.54 4.29
N GLU A 45 -5.72 -12.64 5.60
CA GLU A 45 -7.06 -12.82 6.16
C GLU A 45 -7.97 -11.61 5.87
N CYS A 46 -7.45 -10.38 5.99
CA CYS A 46 -8.19 -9.18 5.60
C CYS A 46 -8.59 -9.17 4.12
N VAL A 47 -7.67 -9.55 3.22
CA VAL A 47 -7.97 -9.64 1.78
C VAL A 47 -9.06 -10.68 1.52
N ALA A 48 -8.96 -11.86 2.13
CA ALA A 48 -9.96 -12.91 1.99
C ALA A 48 -11.35 -12.47 2.48
N MET A 49 -11.41 -11.78 3.63
CA MET A 49 -12.68 -11.22 4.13
C MET A 49 -13.28 -10.19 3.16
N LEU A 50 -12.45 -9.34 2.55
CA LEU A 50 -12.92 -8.37 1.56
C LEU A 50 -13.43 -9.06 0.28
N ASP A 51 -12.76 -10.12 -0.19
CA ASP A 51 -13.21 -10.91 -1.34
C ASP A 51 -14.56 -11.60 -1.07
N HIS A 52 -14.81 -12.03 0.15
CA HIS A 52 -16.10 -12.58 0.57
C HIS A 52 -17.20 -11.53 0.71
N LEU A 53 -16.86 -10.34 1.20
CA LEU A 53 -17.81 -9.25 1.41
C LEU A 53 -18.16 -8.53 0.10
N PHE A 54 -17.23 -8.54 -0.86
CA PHE A 54 -17.39 -8.01 -2.20
C PHE A 54 -16.95 -9.04 -3.26
N PRO A 55 -17.69 -10.16 -3.43
CA PRO A 55 -17.41 -11.09 -4.50
C PRO A 55 -17.47 -10.33 -5.81
N SER A 56 -16.37 -10.34 -6.56
CA SER A 56 -16.30 -9.63 -7.83
C SER A 56 -17.36 -10.18 -8.77
N ASN A 57 -18.51 -9.52 -8.90
CA ASN A 57 -19.30 -9.61 -10.12
C ASN A 57 -18.37 -9.16 -11.24
N ASN A 58 -18.07 -10.11 -12.14
CA ASN A 58 -17.22 -9.94 -13.30
C ASN A 58 -17.35 -8.52 -13.88
N LEU A 59 -16.32 -7.70 -13.68
CA LEU A 59 -16.22 -6.38 -14.30
C LEU A 59 -16.06 -6.60 -15.80
N SER A 60 -17.18 -6.63 -16.52
CA SER A 60 -17.22 -6.29 -17.93
C SER A 60 -16.69 -4.87 -18.04
N ILE A 61 -15.44 -4.76 -18.46
CA ILE A 61 -14.83 -3.52 -18.89
C ILE A 61 -15.64 -3.04 -20.10
N SER A 62 -16.60 -2.15 -19.88
CA SER A 62 -17.06 -1.25 -20.93
C SER A 62 -16.27 0.02 -20.78
N ALA A 63 -15.36 0.22 -21.74
CA ALA A 63 -14.77 1.52 -22.03
C ALA A 63 -15.88 2.54 -22.39
N GLU A 64 -15.50 3.82 -22.35
CA GLU A 64 -16.32 5.02 -22.62
C GLU A 64 -17.22 5.43 -21.43
N CYS A 65 -17.30 6.68 -20.95
CA CYS A 65 -17.06 7.98 -21.58
C CYS A 65 -16.81 9.09 -20.53
N ASP A 66 -15.85 9.95 -20.87
CA ASP A 66 -15.79 11.42 -20.82
C ASP A 66 -16.27 12.28 -19.61
N ARG A 67 -15.56 13.42 -19.53
CA ARG A 67 -15.49 14.52 -18.56
C ARG A 67 -16.82 15.07 -18.03
N GLN A 68 -16.86 15.41 -16.73
CA GLN A 68 -17.00 16.80 -16.29
C GLN A 68 -16.77 17.01 -14.79
N ASN A 69 -16.05 18.09 -14.50
CA ASN A 69 -15.84 18.68 -13.19
C ASN A 69 -17.18 19.17 -12.61
N GLY A 70 -17.40 18.91 -11.32
CA GLY A 70 -18.49 19.52 -10.57
C GLY A 70 -18.55 18.97 -9.15
N VAL A 71 -17.89 19.63 -8.20
CA VAL A 71 -18.07 19.37 -6.77
C VAL A 71 -19.13 20.34 -6.27
N PRO A 72 -20.31 19.89 -5.79
CA PRO A 72 -21.15 20.70 -4.94
C PRO A 72 -20.79 20.45 -3.47
N LYS A 73 -20.50 21.52 -2.73
CA LYS A 73 -20.47 21.52 -1.25
C LYS A 73 -21.91 21.42 -0.72
N PRO A 74 -22.25 20.51 0.21
CA PRO A 74 -23.49 20.62 0.96
C PRO A 74 -23.27 21.53 2.18
N ALA A 75 -24.12 22.56 2.29
CA ALA A 75 -24.26 23.38 3.48
C ALA A 75 -24.90 22.56 4.62
N GLN A 76 -24.49 22.84 5.85
CA GLN A 76 -25.01 22.22 7.06
C GLN A 76 -26.51 22.48 7.22
N SER A 77 -27.30 21.42 7.41
CA SER A 77 -28.51 21.46 8.22
C SER A 77 -28.74 20.09 8.85
N GLY A 78 -29.18 20.11 10.11
CA GLY A 78 -29.10 18.98 11.04
C GLY A 78 -29.93 17.76 10.68
N GLY A 79 -29.55 16.64 11.32
CA GLY A 79 -30.44 15.52 11.65
C GLY A 79 -31.20 14.85 10.52
N ARG A 80 -30.74 14.90 9.27
CA ARG A 80 -31.34 14.12 8.18
C ARG A 80 -30.58 12.81 8.01
N VAL A 81 -31.30 11.70 8.12
CA VAL A 81 -30.82 10.38 7.68
C VAL A 81 -30.37 10.54 6.23
N PRO A 82 -29.12 10.21 5.87
CA PRO A 82 -28.65 10.34 4.50
C PRO A 82 -29.58 9.58 3.55
N GLU A 83 -30.01 10.26 2.49
CA GLU A 83 -30.82 9.67 1.43
C GLU A 83 -30.05 8.49 0.83
N LEU A 84 -30.72 7.38 0.50
CA LEU A 84 -30.06 6.11 0.12
C LEU A 84 -29.08 6.31 -1.06
N GLU A 85 -29.43 7.23 -1.95
CA GLU A 85 -28.65 7.68 -3.10
C GLU A 85 -27.37 8.41 -2.70
N GLU A 86 -27.41 9.21 -1.63
CA GLU A 86 -26.25 9.90 -1.07
C GLU A 86 -25.28 8.89 -0.42
N ILE A 87 -25.81 7.88 0.28
CA ILE A 87 -25.00 6.79 0.84
C ILE A 87 -24.30 6.03 -0.28
N LYS A 88 -25.03 5.67 -1.34
CA LYS A 88 -24.48 4.95 -2.50
C LYS A 88 -23.44 5.78 -3.25
N TYR A 89 -23.68 7.08 -3.40
CA TYR A 89 -22.73 8.01 -4.00
C TYR A 89 -21.45 8.12 -3.18
N MET A 90 -21.56 8.32 -1.86
CA MET A 90 -20.43 8.36 -0.94
C MET A 90 -19.63 7.06 -1.01
N GLN A 91 -20.30 5.91 -0.98
CA GLN A 91 -19.64 4.61 -1.11
C GLN A 91 -18.87 4.47 -2.43
N SER A 92 -19.46 4.90 -3.55
CA SER A 92 -18.80 4.92 -4.86
C SER A 92 -17.57 5.83 -4.88
N LEU A 93 -17.67 7.01 -4.26
CA LEU A 93 -16.56 7.96 -4.16
C LEU A 93 -15.39 7.38 -3.36
N TYR A 94 -15.65 6.80 -2.19
CA TYR A 94 -14.62 6.16 -1.38
C TYR A 94 -14.00 4.95 -2.09
N MET A 95 -14.79 4.16 -2.82
CA MET A 95 -14.29 3.05 -3.63
C MET A 95 -13.31 3.53 -4.71
N LYS A 96 -13.70 4.54 -5.49
CA LYS A 96 -12.85 5.14 -6.54
C LYS A 96 -11.56 5.72 -5.96
N SER A 97 -11.65 6.40 -4.81
CA SER A 97 -10.50 6.97 -4.11
C SER A 97 -9.52 5.89 -3.64
N THR A 98 -10.03 4.82 -3.02
CA THR A 98 -9.21 3.68 -2.56
C THR A 98 -8.50 2.98 -3.71
N VAL A 99 -9.20 2.72 -4.83
CA VAL A 99 -8.59 2.11 -6.02
C VAL A 99 -7.47 2.99 -6.59
N ALA A 100 -7.67 4.31 -6.64
CA ALA A 100 -6.64 5.24 -7.08
C ALA A 100 -5.42 5.24 -6.14
N ALA A 101 -5.65 5.25 -4.82
CA ALA A 101 -4.58 5.20 -3.82
C ALA A 101 -3.75 3.91 -3.93
N LEU A 102 -4.41 2.75 -4.03
CA LEU A 102 -3.76 1.45 -4.20
C LEU A 102 -2.93 1.40 -5.49
N ARG A 103 -3.44 1.96 -6.59
CA ARG A 103 -2.71 2.07 -7.86
C ARG A 103 -1.45 2.93 -7.70
N SER A 104 -1.55 4.08 -7.04
CA SER A 104 -0.41 4.96 -6.77
C SER A 104 0.65 4.27 -5.90
N LEU A 105 0.25 3.58 -4.84
CA LEU A 105 1.16 2.81 -3.98
C LEU A 105 1.87 1.70 -4.77
N LYS A 106 1.13 0.99 -5.64
CA LYS A 106 1.72 -0.02 -6.54
C LYS A 106 2.73 0.61 -7.50
N GLN A 107 2.43 1.77 -8.08
CA GLN A 107 3.35 2.48 -8.96
C GLN A 107 4.61 2.96 -8.23
N ILE A 108 4.50 3.48 -7.01
CA ILE A 108 5.67 3.88 -6.21
C ILE A 108 6.56 2.67 -5.92
N ARG A 109 5.96 1.53 -5.55
CA ARG A 109 6.70 0.29 -5.32
C ARG A 109 7.37 -0.25 -6.59
N SER A 110 6.70 -0.14 -7.75
CA SER A 110 7.20 -0.63 -9.04
C SER A 110 8.20 0.32 -9.73
N LYS A 111 8.13 1.63 -9.49
CA LYS A 111 9.00 2.64 -10.12
C LYS A 111 10.33 2.87 -9.38
N SER A 112 10.57 2.18 -8.26
CA SER A 112 11.87 2.18 -7.59
C SER A 112 12.82 1.19 -8.28
N SER A 113 13.20 1.47 -9.54
CA SER A 113 14.27 0.75 -10.24
C SER A 113 14.92 1.64 -11.31
N THR A 114 16.12 2.14 -10.99
CA THR A 114 17.38 2.23 -11.79
C THR A 114 18.28 3.23 -11.07
N VAL A 115 19.34 2.84 -10.33
CA VAL A 115 20.66 2.50 -10.88
C VAL A 115 20.74 2.53 -12.40
N LYS A 116 21.32 3.60 -12.92
CA LYS A 116 22.36 3.54 -13.95
C LYS A 116 23.50 4.44 -13.50
N THR A 117 24.59 3.82 -13.11
CA THR A 117 25.93 4.40 -13.13
C THR A 117 26.53 4.03 -14.47
N ASP A 118 26.71 5.01 -15.34
CA ASP A 118 27.78 5.08 -16.33
C ASP A 118 28.42 6.47 -16.18
#